data_AF-A0AA88XHU4-F1
#
_entry.id   AF-A0AA88XHU4-F1
#
_cell.length_a   1.000
_cell.length_b   1.000
_cell.length_c   1.000
_cell.angle_alpha   90.00
_cell.angle_beta   90.00
_cell.angle_gamma   90.00
#
_symmetry.space_group_name_H-M   'P 1'
#
loop_
_entity.id
_entity.type
_entity.pdbx_description
1 polymer ?
#
loop_
_entity_poly.entity_id
_entity_poly.type
_entity_poly.pdbx_seq_one_letter_code
_entity_poly.pdbx_strand_id
1 'polypeptide(L)'
;MAELPHDRLEPGPPFSFVGVDVFGPWPVVVRRTTRGVTTPSKRWGVLLTCLVSRAVHVELVEEMSSNAFINALRRFLAIRGSVRQFRSDRGSNFIGAVKELGINASFIEDGPVKQFLTQNGSSWIFNPPYAHHFGGAWERMIGVIEEF
;
A
#
# COMPACT_ATOMS: atom_id res chain seq x y z
N MET A 1 -17.79 22.52 -3.05
CA MET A 1 -17.58 21.09 -3.37
C MET A 1 -16.28 21.01 -4.15
N ALA A 2 -15.31 20.22 -3.69
CA ALA A 2 -14.00 20.12 -4.34
C ALA A 2 -14.06 19.19 -5.56
N GLU A 3 -13.25 19.47 -6.57
CA GLU A 3 -13.16 18.64 -7.79
C GLU A 3 -12.59 17.26 -7.48
N LEU A 4 -13.18 16.24 -8.10
CA LEU A 4 -12.72 14.86 -7.98
C LEU A 4 -11.48 14.68 -8.86
N PRO A 5 -10.44 13.93 -8.41
CA PRO A 5 -9.29 13.63 -9.25
C PRO A 5 -9.72 13.00 -10.57
N HIS A 6 -9.08 13.40 -11.67
CA HIS A 6 -9.36 12.92 -13.03
C HIS A 6 -9.34 11.38 -13.13
N ASP A 7 -8.47 10.72 -12.36
CA ASP A 7 -8.37 9.25 -12.28
C ASP A 7 -9.66 8.57 -11.77
N ARG A 8 -10.58 9.33 -11.17
CA ARG A 8 -11.90 8.87 -10.75
C ARG A 8 -13.00 9.13 -11.78
N LEU A 9 -12.71 9.97 -12.77
CA LEU A 9 -13.64 10.36 -13.83
C LEU A 9 -13.40 9.56 -15.11
N GLU A 10 -12.23 8.94 -15.27
CA GLU A 10 -11.98 7.99 -16.36
C GLU A 10 -12.61 6.63 -16.06
N PRO A 11 -13.61 6.18 -16.84
CA PRO A 11 -14.06 4.81 -16.79
C PRO A 11 -12.92 3.89 -17.27
N GLY A 12 -12.59 2.89 -16.45
CA GLY A 12 -11.52 1.93 -16.77
C GLY A 12 -11.77 0.57 -16.13
N PRO A 13 -10.98 -0.45 -16.50
CA PRO A 13 -11.07 -1.74 -15.85
C PRO A 13 -10.74 -1.63 -14.35
N PRO A 14 -11.32 -2.49 -13.50
CA PRO A 14 -11.03 -2.49 -12.06
C PRO A 14 -9.52 -2.66 -11.83
N PHE A 15 -9.01 -2.02 -10.78
CA PHE A 15 -7.60 -1.97 -10.40
C PHE A 15 -6.65 -1.28 -11.41
N SER A 16 -7.17 -0.57 -12.41
CA SER A 16 -6.31 0.28 -13.27
C SER A 16 -5.60 1.37 -12.47
N PHE A 17 -6.31 1.95 -11.51
CA PHE A 17 -5.84 2.99 -10.60
C PHE A 17 -6.03 2.50 -9.17
N VAL A 18 -4.96 2.47 -8.39
CA VAL A 18 -4.96 1.86 -7.05
C VAL A 18 -4.40 2.84 -6.03
N GLY A 19 -5.17 3.10 -4.98
CA GLY A 19 -4.69 3.74 -3.75
C GLY A 19 -3.99 2.70 -2.87
N VAL A 20 -2.81 3.03 -2.35
CA VAL A 20 -2.02 2.17 -1.47
C VAL A 20 -1.83 2.83 -0.13
N ASP A 21 -2.09 2.06 0.92
CA ASP A 21 -1.78 2.43 2.29
C ASP A 21 -1.32 1.22 3.09
N VAL A 22 -0.65 1.48 4.21
CA VAL A 22 -0.06 0.47 5.08
C VAL A 22 -0.55 0.73 6.50
N PHE A 23 -1.11 -0.30 7.12
CA PHE A 23 -1.71 -0.21 8.45
C PHE A 23 -1.12 -1.28 9.38
N GLY A 24 -1.18 -1.04 10.70
CA GLY A 24 -0.54 -1.84 11.75
C GLY A 24 0.46 -1.04 12.60
N PRO A 25 1.40 -1.68 13.33
CA PRO A 25 1.66 -3.12 13.44
C PRO A 25 0.76 -3.83 14.46
N TRP A 26 0.20 -4.99 14.11
CA TRP A 26 -0.41 -5.87 15.12
C TRP A 26 0.65 -6.77 15.76
N PRO A 27 0.65 -6.90 17.10
CA PRO A 27 1.42 -7.91 17.78
C PRO A 27 0.78 -9.27 17.52
N VAL A 28 1.51 -10.16 16.85
CA VAL A 28 1.12 -11.55 16.66
C VAL A 28 2.08 -12.48 17.36
N VAL A 29 1.55 -13.63 17.73
CA VAL A 29 2.27 -14.67 18.45
C VAL A 29 2.61 -15.78 17.46
N VAL A 30 3.88 -15.87 17.05
CA VAL A 30 4.32 -16.89 16.10
C VAL A 30 4.94 -18.06 16.85
N ARG A 31 4.32 -19.24 16.74
CA ARG A 31 4.87 -20.49 17.27
C ARG A 31 5.86 -21.07 16.27
N ARG A 32 7.17 -20.99 16.54
CA ARG A 32 8.17 -21.67 15.71
C ARG A 32 8.23 -23.16 16.08
N THR A 33 8.06 -24.01 15.07
CA THR A 33 7.88 -25.47 15.18
C THR A 33 9.05 -26.19 15.85
N THR A 34 10.23 -25.58 15.91
CA THR A 34 11.46 -26.29 16.28
C THR A 34 11.74 -26.35 17.79
N ARG A 35 11.16 -25.48 18.63
CA ARG A 35 11.46 -25.48 20.10
C ARG A 35 10.32 -25.07 21.03
N GLY A 36 9.09 -24.89 20.53
CA GLY A 36 7.99 -24.40 21.36
C GLY A 36 8.18 -22.99 21.92
N VAL A 37 9.20 -22.27 21.44
CA VAL A 37 9.46 -20.87 21.78
C VAL A 37 8.48 -20.01 21.01
N THR A 38 7.70 -19.26 21.76
CA THR A 38 6.78 -18.27 21.27
C THR A 38 7.49 -16.93 21.22
N THR A 39 7.70 -16.39 20.01
CA THR A 39 8.33 -15.07 19.84
C THR A 39 7.27 -14.05 19.44
N PRO A 40 7.14 -12.92 20.17
CA PRO A 40 6.29 -11.83 19.72
C PRO A 40 6.83 -11.31 18.39
N SER A 41 5.95 -11.19 17.40
CA SER A 41 6.30 -10.69 16.07
C SER A 41 5.29 -9.61 15.67
N LYS A 42 5.72 -8.66 14.84
CA LYS A 42 4.84 -7.64 14.29
C LYS A 42 4.36 -8.08 12.91
N ARG A 43 3.14 -7.71 12.56
CA ARG A 43 2.59 -7.86 11.20
C ARG A 43 1.99 -6.55 10.75
N TRP A 44 2.09 -6.29 9.46
CA TRP A 44 1.51 -5.13 8.79
C TRP A 44 0.57 -5.58 7.68
N GLY A 45 -0.44 -4.77 7.41
CA GLY A 45 -1.35 -4.94 6.30
C GLY A 45 -1.04 -3.91 5.24
N VAL A 46 -0.99 -4.32 3.98
CA VAL A 46 -0.95 -3.43 2.82
C VAL A 46 -2.34 -3.42 2.22
N LEU A 47 -2.95 -2.24 2.21
CA LEU A 47 -4.28 -2.00 1.70
C LEU A 47 -4.18 -1.43 0.30
N LEU A 48 -4.81 -2.11 -0.66
CA LEU A 48 -4.84 -1.78 -2.08
C LEU A 48 -6.27 -1.52 -2.49
N THR A 49 -6.64 -0.25 -2.61
CA THR A 49 -7.99 0.17 -2.97
C THR A 49 -8.07 0.54 -4.44
N CYS A 50 -8.98 -0.09 -5.19
CA CYS A 50 -9.30 0.33 -6.54
C CYS A 50 -10.01 1.69 -6.54
N LEU A 51 -9.43 2.69 -7.22
CA LEU A 51 -10.01 4.03 -7.32
C LEU A 51 -11.21 4.09 -8.28
N VAL A 52 -11.32 3.13 -9.21
CA VAL A 52 -12.45 3.03 -10.15
C VAL A 52 -13.69 2.40 -9.51
N SER A 53 -13.56 1.16 -8.98
CA SER A 53 -14.70 0.39 -8.47
C SER A 53 -14.90 0.42 -6.95
N ARG A 54 -13.96 0.99 -6.18
CA ARG A 54 -13.91 0.89 -4.71
C ARG A 54 -13.75 -0.53 -4.15
N ALA A 55 -13.28 -1.46 -4.97
CA ALA A 55 -12.86 -2.77 -4.45
C ALA A 55 -11.60 -2.64 -3.59
N VAL A 56 -11.52 -3.42 -2.51
CA VAL A 56 -10.35 -3.47 -1.64
C VAL A 56 -9.67 -4.84 -1.76
N HIS A 57 -8.35 -4.82 -1.78
CA HIS A 57 -7.50 -5.98 -1.65
C HIS A 57 -6.52 -5.74 -0.49
N VAL A 58 -6.36 -6.71 0.40
CA VAL A 58 -5.47 -6.61 1.56
C VAL A 58 -4.41 -7.69 1.47
N GLU A 59 -3.15 -7.30 1.64
CA GLU A 59 -2.00 -8.20 1.68
C GLU A 59 -1.32 -8.14 3.04
N LEU A 60 -1.03 -9.30 3.63
CA LEU A 60 -0.27 -9.38 4.87
C LEU A 60 1.23 -9.30 4.56
N VAL A 61 1.94 -8.50 5.35
CA VAL A 61 3.38 -8.31 5.26
C VAL A 61 4.02 -8.60 6.63
N GLU A 62 5.01 -9.48 6.63
CA GLU A 62 5.66 -9.94 7.86
C GLU A 62 6.69 -8.96 8.41
N GLU A 63 7.28 -8.15 7.54
CA GLU A 63 8.34 -7.21 7.83
C GLU A 63 8.17 -6.00 6.91
N MET A 64 8.39 -4.77 7.40
CA MET A 64 8.35 -3.57 6.56
C MET A 64 9.61 -3.46 5.68
N SER A 65 9.88 -4.48 4.88
CA SER A 65 11.01 -4.51 3.97
C SER A 65 10.56 -4.36 2.53
N SER A 66 11.45 -3.77 1.76
CA SER A 66 11.47 -3.72 0.31
C SER A 66 10.97 -4.98 -0.40
N ASN A 67 11.56 -6.12 -0.01
CA ASN A 67 11.29 -7.39 -0.65
C ASN A 67 9.92 -7.93 -0.25
N ALA A 68 9.53 -7.76 1.02
CA ALA A 68 8.22 -8.17 1.49
C ALA A 68 7.10 -7.36 0.81
N PHE A 69 7.31 -6.07 0.61
CA PHE A 69 6.39 -5.19 -0.12
C PHE A 69 6.30 -5.54 -1.61
N ILE A 70 7.43 -5.75 -2.29
CA ILE A 70 7.43 -6.19 -3.70
C ILE A 70 6.71 -7.54 -3.84
N ASN A 71 6.91 -8.46 -2.90
CA ASN A 71 6.20 -9.74 -2.91
C ASN A 71 4.69 -9.57 -2.70
N ALA A 72 4.25 -8.65 -1.85
CA ALA A 72 2.84 -8.30 -1.73
C ALA A 72 2.27 -7.73 -3.03
N LEU A 73 2.99 -6.81 -3.68
CA LEU A 73 2.59 -6.29 -4.99
C LEU A 73 2.53 -7.38 -6.07
N ARG A 74 3.50 -8.32 -6.09
CA ARG A 74 3.48 -9.45 -7.02
C ARG A 74 2.24 -10.32 -6.84
N ARG A 75 1.87 -10.65 -5.59
CA ARG A 75 0.66 -11.44 -5.30
C ARG A 75 -0.59 -10.68 -5.74
N PHE A 76 -0.66 -9.40 -5.45
CA PHE A 76 -1.76 -8.54 -5.90
C PHE A 76 -1.90 -8.52 -7.43
N LEU A 77 -0.81 -8.26 -8.16
CA LEU A 77 -0.81 -8.24 -9.63
C LEU A 77 -1.15 -9.61 -10.22
N ALA A 78 -0.70 -10.70 -9.61
CA ALA A 78 -1.04 -12.05 -10.04
C ALA A 78 -2.54 -12.36 -9.91
N ILE A 79 -3.22 -11.81 -8.89
CA ILE A 79 -4.64 -12.04 -8.63
C ILE A 79 -5.53 -11.03 -9.38
N ARG A 80 -5.14 -9.76 -9.44
CA ARG A 80 -5.98 -8.66 -9.94
C ARG A 80 -5.61 -8.18 -11.35
N GLY A 81 -4.48 -8.60 -11.88
CA GLY A 81 -3.98 -8.18 -13.19
C GLY A 81 -3.11 -6.92 -13.11
N SER A 82 -2.84 -6.34 -14.29
CA SER A 82 -1.94 -5.20 -14.42
C SER A 82 -2.57 -3.89 -13.92
N VAL A 83 -1.74 -3.06 -13.32
CA VAL A 83 -2.12 -1.75 -12.76
C VAL A 83 -1.41 -0.68 -13.56
N ARG A 84 -2.11 0.39 -13.94
CA ARG A 84 -1.50 1.52 -14.66
C ARG A 84 -0.81 2.47 -13.70
N GLN A 85 -1.46 2.74 -12.57
CA GLN A 85 -0.98 3.72 -11.61
C GLN A 85 -1.35 3.36 -10.18
N PHE A 86 -0.34 3.47 -9.32
CA PHE A 86 -0.48 3.45 -7.88
C PHE A 86 -0.42 4.88 -7.35
N ARG A 87 -1.23 5.17 -6.33
CA ARG A 87 -1.22 6.44 -5.61
C ARG A 87 -1.14 6.18 -4.12
N SER A 88 -0.29 6.92 -3.43
CA SER A 88 -0.16 6.85 -1.98
C SER A 88 0.03 8.25 -1.42
N ASP A 89 -0.46 8.48 -0.21
CA ASP A 89 -0.19 9.69 0.54
C ASP A 89 1.25 9.69 1.07
N ARG A 90 1.82 10.89 1.22
CA ARG A 90 3.10 11.06 1.91
C ARG A 90 2.95 10.93 3.44
N GLY A 91 1.74 10.62 3.91
CA GLY A 91 1.38 10.51 5.31
C GLY A 91 2.12 9.37 5.98
N SER A 92 2.86 9.73 7.02
CA SER A 92 3.23 9.00 8.25
C SER A 92 3.23 7.47 8.33
N ASN A 93 2.36 6.67 7.71
CA ASN A 93 2.44 5.22 7.83
C ASN A 93 3.40 4.62 6.79
N PHE A 94 3.33 5.08 5.55
CA PHE A 94 4.27 4.63 4.52
C PHE A 94 5.68 5.16 4.76
N ILE A 95 5.82 6.43 5.20
CA ILE A 95 7.13 7.03 5.53
C ILE A 95 7.54 6.71 6.97
N GLY A 96 6.62 6.61 7.92
CA GLY A 96 6.92 6.39 9.34
C GLY A 96 7.14 4.92 9.71
N ALA A 97 6.43 3.95 9.13
CA ALA A 97 6.79 2.53 9.30
C ALA A 97 8.15 2.24 8.66
N VAL A 98 8.49 2.97 7.60
CA VAL A 98 9.78 2.94 6.90
C VAL A 98 10.85 3.66 7.74
N LYS A 99 10.56 4.82 8.34
CA LYS A 99 11.46 5.61 9.22
C LYS A 99 11.75 4.93 10.57
N GLU A 100 10.76 4.28 11.19
CA GLU A 100 10.93 3.54 12.46
C GLU A 100 11.83 2.30 12.28
N LEU A 101 11.97 1.82 11.03
CA LEU A 101 12.81 0.69 10.64
C LEU A 101 14.08 1.11 9.87
N GLY A 102 14.39 2.41 9.80
CA GLY A 102 15.62 2.95 9.20
C GLY A 102 15.67 2.91 7.66
N ILE A 103 14.54 2.65 7.01
CA ILE A 103 14.40 2.66 5.55
C ILE A 103 13.90 4.07 5.19
N ASN A 104 14.43 4.68 4.13
CA ASN A 104 14.01 6.02 3.71
C ASN A 104 12.93 5.92 2.63
N ALA A 105 12.03 6.92 2.55
CA ALA A 105 11.03 7.06 1.48
C ALA A 105 11.63 7.06 0.06
N SER A 106 12.94 7.30 -0.06
CA SER A 106 13.74 7.12 -1.27
C SER A 106 13.64 5.70 -1.86
N PHE A 107 13.17 4.71 -1.10
CA PHE A 107 12.98 3.36 -1.56
C PHE A 107 11.90 3.19 -2.65
N ILE A 108 10.86 4.02 -2.65
CA ILE A 108 9.84 4.03 -3.70
C ILE A 108 10.15 5.07 -4.76
N GLU A 109 10.66 6.24 -4.36
CA GLU A 109 10.96 7.28 -5.34
C GLU A 109 12.22 6.99 -6.14
N ASP A 110 13.20 6.25 -5.62
CA ASP A 110 14.49 5.94 -6.26
C ASP A 110 15.06 4.54 -5.89
N GLY A 111 14.23 3.63 -5.38
CA GLY A 111 14.65 2.29 -4.98
C GLY A 111 14.05 1.16 -5.84
N PRO A 112 14.24 -0.11 -5.46
CA PRO A 112 13.84 -1.26 -6.26
C PRO A 112 12.33 -1.43 -6.43
N VAL A 113 11.47 -0.76 -5.63
CA VAL A 113 10.03 -0.71 -5.94
C VAL A 113 9.77 0.09 -7.21
N LYS A 114 10.41 1.25 -7.41
CA LYS A 114 10.31 1.99 -8.67
C LYS A 114 10.75 1.15 -9.84
N GLN A 115 11.88 0.45 -9.70
CA GLN A 115 12.40 -0.42 -10.75
C GLN A 115 11.40 -1.54 -11.09
N PHE A 116 10.83 -2.19 -10.07
CA PHE A 116 9.80 -3.21 -10.26
C PHE A 116 8.55 -2.66 -10.95
N LEU A 117 8.07 -1.47 -10.56
CA LEU A 117 6.88 -0.86 -11.15
C LEU A 117 7.10 -0.45 -12.59
N THR A 118 8.23 0.20 -12.90
CA THR A 118 8.61 0.56 -14.27
C THR A 118 8.71 -0.67 -15.17
N GLN A 119 9.27 -1.78 -14.67
CA GLN A 119 9.33 -3.05 -15.42
C GLN A 119 7.94 -3.63 -15.71
N ASN A 120 6.96 -3.40 -14.84
CA ASN A 120 5.57 -3.84 -15.02
C ASN A 120 4.70 -2.80 -15.76
N GLY A 121 5.29 -1.69 -16.24
CA GLY A 121 4.55 -0.62 -16.93
C GLY A 121 3.63 0.19 -16.01
N SER A 122 3.85 0.15 -14.70
CA SER A 122 3.08 0.88 -13.70
C SER A 122 3.79 2.14 -13.24
N SER A 123 3.05 3.22 -13.02
CA SER A 123 3.55 4.45 -12.41
C SER A 123 3.17 4.51 -10.91
N TRP A 124 3.97 5.22 -10.11
CA TRP A 124 3.64 5.51 -8.71
C TRP A 124 3.64 7.02 -8.48
N ILE A 125 2.56 7.55 -7.92
CA ILE A 125 2.42 8.98 -7.64
C ILE A 125 2.17 9.18 -6.15
N PHE A 126 2.98 10.05 -5.54
CA PHE A 126 2.74 10.53 -4.19
C PHE A 126 1.86 11.78 -4.21
N ASN A 127 0.86 11.84 -3.33
CA ASN A 127 0.06 13.05 -3.18
C ASN A 127 0.94 14.24 -2.74
N PRO A 128 0.66 15.46 -3.24
CA PRO A 128 1.27 16.68 -2.72
C PRO A 128 1.02 16.80 -1.21
N PRO A 129 1.99 17.31 -0.42
CA PRO A 129 1.73 17.69 0.97
C PRO A 129 0.52 18.63 0.99
N TYR A 130 -0.45 18.41 1.90
CA TYR A 130 -1.70 19.20 2.04
C TYR A 130 -2.83 18.94 1.02
N ALA A 131 -2.69 17.99 0.10
CA ALA A 131 -3.73 17.62 -0.86
C ALA A 131 -4.76 16.60 -0.31
N HIS A 132 -5.20 16.76 0.95
CA HIS A 132 -6.16 15.88 1.64
C HIS A 132 -7.50 15.74 0.89
N HIS A 133 -7.87 16.74 0.09
CA HIS A 133 -9.13 16.74 -0.67
C HIS A 133 -9.17 15.71 -1.82
N PHE A 134 -8.01 15.29 -2.36
CA PHE A 134 -7.94 14.25 -3.39
C PHE A 134 -8.01 12.83 -2.79
N GLY A 135 -7.58 12.69 -1.54
CA GLY A 135 -7.53 11.43 -0.77
C GLY A 135 -8.85 11.02 -0.13
N GLY A 136 -9.68 11.99 0.28
CA GLY A 136 -10.82 11.78 1.20
C GLY A 136 -11.79 10.64 0.87
N ALA A 137 -11.92 10.27 -0.40
CA ALA A 137 -12.82 9.19 -0.79
C ALA A 137 -12.21 7.81 -0.58
N TRP A 138 -10.90 7.62 -0.84
CA TRP A 138 -10.19 6.38 -0.52
C TRP A 138 -9.74 6.38 0.94
N GLU A 139 -9.37 7.53 1.51
CA GLU A 139 -9.03 7.70 2.93
C GLU A 139 -10.20 7.26 3.81
N ARG A 140 -11.46 7.51 3.39
CA ARG A 140 -12.62 7.00 4.11
C ARG A 140 -12.75 5.48 4.06
N MET A 141 -12.31 4.83 2.98
CA MET A 141 -12.30 3.36 2.92
C MET A 141 -11.16 2.76 3.73
N ILE A 142 -10.00 3.41 3.71
CA ILE A 142 -8.86 3.08 4.57
C ILE A 142 -9.28 3.23 6.03
N GLY A 143 -9.84 4.37 6.43
CA GLY A 143 -10.26 4.63 7.81
C GLY A 143 -11.30 3.62 8.29
N VAL A 144 -12.23 3.20 7.42
CA VAL A 144 -13.16 2.10 7.75
C VAL A 144 -12.44 0.78 8.01
N ILE A 145 -11.28 0.52 7.40
CA ILE A 145 -10.52 -0.73 7.58
C ILE A 145 -9.52 -0.61 8.74
N GLU A 146 -8.97 0.57 8.99
CA GLU A 146 -8.09 0.84 10.15
C GLU A 146 -8.86 0.91 11.48
N GLU A 147 -10.16 1.22 11.45
CA GLU A 147 -11.03 1.19 12.65
C GLU A 147 -11.40 -0.24 13.12
N PHE A 148 -11.07 -1.29 12.35
CA PHE A 148 -11.23 -2.70 12.74
C PHE A 148 -9.91 -3.34 13.18
#